data_AF-A0A9W3GHA6-F1
#
_entry.id   AF-A0A9W3GHA6-F1
#
_cell.length_a   1.000
_cell.length_b   1.000
_cell.length_c   1.000
_cell.angle_alpha   90.00
_cell.angle_beta   90.00
_cell.angle_gamma   90.00
#
_symmetry.space_group_name_H-M   'P 1'
#
loop_
_entity.id
_entity.type
_entity.pdbx_description
1 polymer ?
#
loop_
_entity_poly.entity_id
_entity_poly.type
_entity_poly.pdbx_seq_one_letter_code
_entity_poly.pdbx_strand_id
1 'polypeptide(L)'
;MAKTGEKSGGSGKKGLKRKAAPEEPQEAAVVEDGTTESGVQPPKAAAFPPGFSISEIKNKQRRHLMFTRWKQQQRKEKLAAKKKLKKEREALGDKAPPKPIPKTIDNQRVFDETIVDPNDEEVAYDEATDEFASYFNRQTSPKILITTSDRPHGRTVRLCEQLSTVIPNSHVYYRRGLALKKIIPQCISRDFTDLIVINEDRKTPNGLILSHLPNGPTAHFKMSSVRLRKEIKRRGKDPTEHIPEIILNNFTTRLGHSVGRMFASLFPHNPQFIGRQVATFHNQRDYIFFRFHRYIFKSEKKVGIQELGPRFTLKLRSLQKGTFDSKYGEYEWVHKVCAYSLKSHLENLYYGKNKTTHFNLWVLIP
;
A
#
# COMPACT_ATOMS: atom_id res chain seq x y z
N MET A 1 65.61 -31.16 -24.44
CA MET A 1 64.67 -31.99 -25.22
C MET A 1 63.36 -31.21 -25.39
N ALA A 2 62.98 -31.00 -26.67
CA ALA A 2 61.65 -30.68 -27.22
C ALA A 2 60.86 -29.46 -26.67
N LYS A 3 60.18 -28.63 -27.47
CA LYS A 3 60.23 -28.20 -28.88
C LYS A 3 59.16 -27.08 -28.98
N THR A 4 59.53 -25.96 -29.57
CA THR A 4 58.75 -25.03 -30.43
C THR A 4 57.24 -25.21 -30.62
N GLY A 5 56.51 -24.08 -30.62
CA GLY A 5 55.18 -23.98 -31.24
C GLY A 5 54.53 -22.59 -31.16
N GLU A 6 55.10 -21.57 -31.81
CA GLU A 6 54.36 -20.39 -32.28
C GLU A 6 53.40 -20.79 -33.42
N LYS A 7 52.19 -20.21 -33.46
CA LYS A 7 51.53 -19.86 -34.73
C LYS A 7 50.52 -18.73 -34.58
N SER A 8 50.53 -17.93 -35.62
CA SER A 8 49.99 -16.60 -35.86
C SER A 8 48.66 -16.61 -36.64
N GLY A 9 48.03 -15.43 -36.71
CA GLY A 9 47.01 -15.03 -37.71
C GLY A 9 45.57 -15.45 -37.37
N GLY A 10 44.51 -14.65 -37.59
CA GLY A 10 44.33 -13.38 -38.27
C GLY A 10 42.83 -13.14 -38.50
N SER A 11 42.44 -11.87 -38.46
CA SER A 11 41.29 -11.21 -39.12
C SER A 11 39.87 -11.82 -39.04
N GLY A 12 38.95 -11.05 -38.45
CA GLY A 12 37.51 -11.29 -38.55
C GLY A 12 36.64 -10.19 -37.95
N LYS A 13 36.83 -8.92 -38.36
CA LYS A 13 35.89 -7.82 -38.05
C LYS A 13 34.54 -8.11 -38.74
N LYS A 14 33.49 -8.41 -37.96
CA LYS A 14 32.09 -8.27 -38.42
C LYS A 14 31.41 -7.19 -37.57
N GLY A 15 31.35 -5.99 -38.14
CA GLY A 15 30.54 -4.89 -37.62
C GLY A 15 29.06 -5.19 -37.80
N LEU A 16 28.30 -5.20 -36.70
CA LEU A 16 26.85 -5.10 -36.77
C LEU A 16 26.47 -3.62 -36.84
N LYS A 17 25.89 -3.28 -38.00
CA LYS A 17 25.37 -1.98 -38.40
C LYS A 17 24.36 -1.44 -37.38
N ARG A 18 24.58 -0.19 -36.98
CA ARG A 18 23.59 0.70 -36.37
C ARG A 18 22.41 0.84 -37.33
N LYS A 19 21.19 0.52 -36.89
CA LYS A 19 19.97 0.85 -37.63
C LYS A 19 19.72 2.36 -37.48
N ALA A 20 19.81 3.04 -38.62
CA ALA A 20 19.54 4.45 -38.80
C ALA A 20 18.04 4.77 -38.61
N ALA A 21 17.79 6.01 -38.21
CA ALA A 21 16.48 6.64 -38.17
C ALA A 21 15.84 6.67 -39.57
N PRO A 22 14.50 6.61 -39.68
CA PRO A 22 13.84 6.95 -40.94
C PRO A 22 13.82 8.48 -41.09
N GLU A 23 14.52 8.94 -42.13
CA GLU A 23 14.45 10.28 -42.68
C GLU A 23 13.04 10.62 -43.19
N GLU A 24 12.73 11.91 -43.10
CA GLU A 24 11.58 12.57 -43.69
C GLU A 24 11.61 12.44 -45.22
N PRO A 25 10.48 12.12 -45.89
CA PRO A 25 10.37 12.33 -47.32
C PRO A 25 10.19 13.82 -47.62
N GLN A 26 11.15 14.32 -48.40
CA GLN A 26 11.27 15.65 -48.96
C GLN A 26 10.07 16.02 -49.85
N GLU A 27 9.76 17.33 -49.88
CA GLU A 27 8.83 17.98 -50.78
C GLU A 27 9.17 17.65 -52.25
N ALA A 28 8.24 16.99 -52.94
CA ALA A 28 8.22 16.96 -54.39
C ALA A 28 7.40 18.17 -54.88
N ALA A 29 8.09 19.14 -55.47
CA ALA A 29 7.47 20.20 -56.26
C ALA A 29 6.73 19.59 -57.45
N VAL A 30 5.41 19.78 -57.50
CA VAL A 30 4.58 19.47 -58.66
C VAL A 30 4.25 20.78 -59.37
N VAL A 31 4.61 20.80 -60.64
CA VAL A 31 4.43 21.83 -61.65
C VAL A 31 2.96 22.21 -61.80
N GLU A 32 2.68 23.51 -61.88
CA GLU A 32 1.38 24.05 -62.28
C GLU A 32 1.09 23.70 -63.74
N ASP A 33 -0.07 23.10 -64.01
CA ASP A 33 -0.79 23.37 -65.26
C ASP A 33 -2.30 23.11 -65.13
N GLY A 34 -3.08 24.12 -65.54
CA GLY A 34 -4.42 24.07 -66.16
C GLY A 34 -5.57 23.23 -65.57
N THR A 35 -6.48 23.92 -64.85
CA THR A 35 -7.97 23.84 -64.96
C THR A 35 -8.68 22.49 -65.17
N THR A 36 -9.47 22.05 -64.17
CA THR A 36 -10.95 21.92 -64.26
C THR A 36 -11.58 21.55 -62.91
N GLU A 37 -12.73 22.15 -62.65
CA GLU A 37 -13.49 22.11 -61.40
C GLU A 37 -14.03 20.70 -61.05
N SER A 38 -13.83 20.25 -59.81
CA SER A 38 -14.83 19.46 -59.08
C SER A 38 -14.52 19.46 -57.58
N GLY A 39 -15.46 19.97 -56.79
CA GLY A 39 -15.31 20.16 -55.34
C GLY A 39 -15.20 18.83 -54.58
N VAL A 40 -14.04 18.58 -53.98
CA VAL A 40 -13.86 17.49 -53.01
C VAL A 40 -14.06 18.05 -51.60
N GLN A 41 -15.24 17.77 -51.04
CA GLN A 41 -15.54 18.07 -49.63
C GLN A 41 -14.54 17.34 -48.70
N PRO A 42 -14.13 17.95 -47.58
CA PRO A 42 -13.32 17.25 -46.58
C PRO A 42 -14.10 16.01 -46.08
N PRO A 43 -13.41 14.91 -45.71
CA PRO A 43 -14.09 13.67 -45.36
C PRO A 43 -15.04 13.93 -44.19
N LYS A 44 -16.34 13.83 -44.47
CA LYS A 44 -17.40 13.93 -43.45
C LYS A 44 -17.00 13.02 -42.30
N ALA A 45 -16.72 13.61 -41.15
CA ALA A 45 -16.70 12.89 -39.90
C ALA A 45 -18.00 12.10 -39.86
N ALA A 46 -17.92 10.77 -39.83
CA ALA A 46 -19.10 9.91 -39.68
C ALA A 46 -19.62 10.11 -38.25
N ALA A 47 -20.15 11.30 -37.97
CA ALA A 47 -21.01 11.58 -36.86
C ALA A 47 -22.26 10.75 -37.10
N PHE A 48 -22.56 9.90 -36.13
CA PHE A 48 -23.80 9.16 -36.09
C PHE A 48 -24.97 10.13 -36.35
N PRO A 49 -26.01 9.72 -37.09
CA PRO A 49 -27.22 10.54 -37.16
C PRO A 49 -27.69 10.81 -35.72
N PRO A 50 -28.14 12.04 -35.42
CA PRO A 50 -28.62 12.39 -34.10
C PRO A 50 -29.68 11.38 -33.65
N GLY A 51 -29.40 10.64 -32.57
CA GLY A 51 -30.32 9.65 -31.99
C GLY A 51 -29.98 8.18 -32.19
N PHE A 52 -28.98 7.81 -33.00
CA PHE A 52 -28.60 6.40 -33.15
C PHE A 52 -27.63 5.95 -32.04
N SER A 53 -28.07 5.07 -31.14
CA SER A 53 -27.19 4.54 -30.08
C SER A 53 -26.41 3.32 -30.57
N ILE A 54 -25.10 3.26 -30.25
CA ILE A 54 -24.25 2.09 -30.57
C ILE A 54 -24.83 0.79 -29.99
N SER A 55 -25.61 0.88 -28.91
CA SER A 55 -26.26 -0.26 -28.25
C SER A 55 -27.37 -0.90 -29.10
N GLU A 56 -28.00 -0.16 -30.02
CA GLU A 56 -29.10 -0.66 -30.87
C GLU A 56 -28.61 -1.59 -32.00
N ILE A 57 -27.32 -1.57 -32.35
CA ILE A 57 -26.78 -2.41 -33.42
C ILE A 57 -26.82 -3.87 -32.97
N LYS A 58 -27.70 -4.71 -33.53
CA LYS A 58 -27.82 -6.14 -33.16
C LYS A 58 -26.56 -6.97 -33.48
N ASN A 59 -25.86 -6.65 -34.58
CA ASN A 59 -24.66 -7.38 -34.98
C ASN A 59 -23.44 -7.02 -34.10
N LYS A 60 -22.87 -8.01 -33.41
CA LYS A 60 -21.73 -7.86 -32.49
C LYS A 60 -20.47 -7.28 -33.15
N GLN A 61 -20.11 -7.74 -34.34
CA GLN A 61 -18.91 -7.28 -35.04
C GLN A 61 -19.04 -5.82 -35.48
N ARG A 62 -20.19 -5.46 -36.08
CA ARG A 62 -20.48 -4.06 -36.45
C ARG A 62 -20.55 -3.16 -35.22
N ARG A 63 -21.18 -3.62 -34.13
CA ARG A 63 -21.25 -2.89 -32.85
C ARG A 63 -19.86 -2.60 -32.27
N HIS A 64 -18.98 -3.60 -32.25
CA HIS A 64 -17.63 -3.46 -31.73
C HIS A 64 -16.76 -2.52 -32.58
N LEU A 65 -16.84 -2.62 -33.91
CA LEU A 65 -16.13 -1.74 -34.83
C LEU A 65 -16.58 -0.28 -34.67
N MET A 66 -17.90 -0.05 -34.61
CA MET A 66 -18.47 1.28 -34.39
C MET A 66 -18.08 1.85 -33.02
N PHE A 67 -18.15 1.06 -31.95
CA PHE A 67 -17.71 1.46 -30.61
C PHE A 67 -16.23 1.86 -30.59
N THR A 68 -15.37 1.09 -31.27
CA THR A 68 -13.93 1.37 -31.33
C THR A 68 -13.66 2.68 -32.07
N ARG A 69 -14.33 2.90 -33.21
CA ARG A 69 -14.23 4.16 -33.98
C ARG A 69 -14.73 5.35 -33.16
N TRP A 70 -15.87 5.23 -32.49
CA TRP A 70 -16.40 6.27 -31.59
C TRP A 70 -15.42 6.59 -30.45
N LYS A 71 -14.82 5.57 -29.82
CA LYS A 71 -13.81 5.76 -28.76
C LYS A 71 -12.54 6.45 -29.27
N GLN A 72 -12.11 6.14 -30.50
CA GLN A 72 -10.98 6.82 -31.15
C GLN A 72 -11.29 8.28 -31.42
N GLN A 73 -12.49 8.60 -31.92
CA GLN A 73 -12.94 9.96 -32.15
C GLN A 73 -13.00 10.76 -30.85
N GLN A 74 -13.63 10.21 -29.81
CA GLN A 74 -13.66 10.81 -28.48
C GLN A 74 -12.26 11.05 -27.89
N ARG A 75 -11.30 10.16 -28.16
CA ARG A 75 -9.90 10.37 -27.75
C ARG A 75 -9.24 11.52 -28.51
N LYS A 76 -9.47 11.63 -29.82
CA LYS A 76 -8.96 12.74 -30.65
C LYS A 76 -9.54 14.07 -30.19
N GLU A 77 -10.85 14.15 -29.97
CA GLU A 77 -11.56 15.34 -29.47
C GLU A 77 -11.06 15.75 -28.08
N LYS A 78 -10.93 14.79 -27.14
CA LYS A 78 -10.34 15.06 -25.81
C LYS A 78 -8.90 15.58 -25.89
N LEU A 79 -8.09 15.05 -26.82
CA LEU A 79 -6.71 15.52 -27.00
C LEU A 79 -6.67 16.93 -27.60
N ALA A 80 -7.50 17.20 -28.60
CA ALA A 80 -7.64 18.52 -29.21
C ALA A 80 -8.11 19.57 -28.18
N ALA A 81 -9.13 19.24 -27.38
CA ALA A 81 -9.62 20.08 -26.29
C ALA A 81 -8.52 20.36 -25.25
N LYS A 82 -7.75 19.34 -24.83
CA LYS A 82 -6.60 19.53 -23.92
C LYS A 82 -5.52 20.44 -24.52
N LYS A 83 -5.24 20.32 -25.82
CA LYS A 83 -4.28 21.20 -26.51
C LYS A 83 -4.77 22.65 -26.56
N LYS A 84 -6.05 22.89 -26.88
CA LYS A 84 -6.66 24.23 -26.86
C LYS A 84 -6.59 24.85 -25.47
N LEU A 85 -7.05 24.12 -24.44
CA LEU A 85 -7.00 24.58 -23.04
C LEU A 85 -5.56 24.85 -22.56
N LYS A 86 -4.57 24.09 -23.05
CA LYS A 86 -3.16 24.33 -22.73
C LYS A 86 -2.69 25.65 -23.33
N LYS A 87 -3.00 25.92 -24.60
CA LYS A 87 -2.66 27.18 -25.28
C LYS A 87 -3.34 28.38 -24.63
N GLU A 88 -4.62 28.26 -24.28
CA GLU A 88 -5.38 29.30 -23.56
C GLU A 88 -4.75 29.59 -22.19
N ARG A 89 -4.34 28.55 -21.45
CA ARG A 89 -3.64 28.71 -20.16
C ARG A 89 -2.26 29.36 -20.33
N GLU A 90 -1.52 28.99 -21.37
CA GLU A 90 -0.22 29.60 -21.68
C GLU A 90 -0.38 31.10 -22.05
N ALA A 91 -1.45 31.46 -22.78
CA ALA A 91 -1.75 32.84 -23.15
C ALA A 91 -2.23 33.69 -21.95
N LEU A 92 -2.97 33.09 -21.01
CA LEU A 92 -3.54 33.78 -19.86
C LEU A 92 -2.57 33.89 -18.66
N GLY A 93 -1.46 33.15 -18.69
CA GLY A 93 -0.37 33.24 -17.70
C GLY A 93 -0.86 33.10 -16.26
N ASP A 94 -0.61 34.13 -15.44
CA ASP A 94 -0.96 34.16 -14.02
C ASP A 94 -2.47 34.33 -13.74
N LYS A 95 -3.26 34.77 -14.73
CA LYS A 95 -4.72 34.87 -14.63
C LYS A 95 -5.43 33.56 -14.99
N ALA A 96 -4.67 32.50 -15.28
CA ALA A 96 -5.24 31.26 -15.77
C ALA A 96 -6.02 30.50 -14.68
N PRO A 97 -7.20 29.94 -15.01
CA PRO A 97 -7.95 29.14 -14.06
C PRO A 97 -7.14 27.93 -13.59
N PRO A 98 -7.17 27.63 -12.28
CA PRO A 98 -6.39 26.56 -11.69
C PRO A 98 -6.70 25.22 -12.35
N LYS A 99 -5.69 24.34 -12.40
CA LYS A 99 -5.88 23.00 -12.98
C LYS A 99 -6.91 22.23 -12.14
N PRO A 100 -7.91 21.58 -12.76
CA PRO A 100 -8.86 20.77 -12.01
C PRO A 100 -8.11 19.62 -11.32
N ILE A 101 -8.26 19.55 -10.00
CA ILE A 101 -7.64 18.51 -9.18
C ILE A 101 -8.34 17.18 -9.49
N PRO A 102 -7.60 16.09 -9.76
CA PRO A 102 -8.21 14.80 -9.99
C PRO A 102 -8.96 14.32 -8.74
N LYS A 103 -10.19 13.83 -8.94
CA LYS A 103 -10.97 13.16 -7.90
C LYS A 103 -10.39 11.77 -7.66
N THR A 104 -9.45 11.66 -6.72
CA THR A 104 -8.90 10.38 -6.24
C THR A 104 -9.76 9.86 -5.08
N ILE A 105 -9.68 8.56 -4.79
CA ILE A 105 -10.39 7.95 -3.64
C ILE A 105 -9.99 8.64 -2.33
N ASP A 106 -8.72 9.04 -2.20
CA ASP A 106 -8.22 9.69 -0.99
C ASP A 106 -8.75 11.13 -0.88
N ASN A 107 -8.93 11.85 -1.99
CA ASN A 107 -9.54 13.19 -2.02
C ASN A 107 -11.06 13.16 -1.77
N GLN A 108 -11.72 12.05 -2.12
CA GLN A 108 -13.17 11.87 -1.95
C GLN A 108 -13.52 11.07 -0.70
N ARG A 109 -12.57 10.93 0.24
CA ARG A 109 -12.82 10.23 1.49
C ARG A 109 -13.93 10.94 2.26
N VAL A 110 -14.88 10.16 2.76
CA VAL A 110 -15.92 10.66 3.67
C VAL A 110 -15.21 11.16 4.91
N PHE A 111 -15.52 12.39 5.32
CA PHE A 111 -14.99 12.96 6.56
C PHE A 111 -15.44 12.08 7.72
N ASP A 112 -14.49 11.76 8.59
CA ASP A 112 -14.71 10.94 9.77
C ASP A 112 -14.64 11.87 10.98
N GLU A 113 -15.69 11.88 11.79
CA GLU A 113 -15.79 12.74 12.98
C GLU A 113 -14.73 12.39 14.04
N THR A 114 -14.18 11.17 13.98
CA THR A 114 -13.15 10.71 14.93
C THR A 114 -11.73 11.16 14.58
N ILE A 115 -11.56 12.00 13.55
CA ILE A 115 -10.28 12.62 13.22
C ILE A 115 -9.91 13.59 14.35
N VAL A 116 -8.74 13.36 14.93
CA VAL A 116 -8.22 14.17 16.03
C VAL A 116 -7.62 15.46 15.49
N ASP A 117 -8.05 16.58 16.05
CA ASP A 117 -7.35 17.84 15.88
C ASP A 117 -6.18 17.91 16.87
N PRO A 118 -4.94 18.24 16.43
CA PRO A 118 -3.77 18.24 17.31
C PRO A 118 -3.84 19.20 18.51
N ASN A 119 -4.77 20.16 18.49
CA ASN A 119 -4.96 21.15 19.55
C ASN A 119 -6.14 20.82 20.48
N ASP A 120 -6.76 19.64 20.33
CA ASP A 120 -7.85 19.20 21.20
C ASP A 120 -7.31 18.82 22.59
N GLU A 121 -7.73 19.57 23.61
CA GLU A 121 -7.28 19.38 24.99
C GLU A 121 -7.74 18.04 25.58
N GLU A 122 -8.91 17.52 25.17
CA GLU A 122 -9.44 16.24 25.65
C GLU A 122 -8.52 15.09 25.23
N VAL A 123 -8.12 15.07 23.96
CA VAL A 123 -7.24 14.01 23.43
C VAL A 123 -5.85 14.09 24.05
N ALA A 124 -5.34 15.30 24.29
CA ALA A 124 -4.06 15.47 24.98
C ALA A 124 -4.09 14.94 26.42
N TYR A 125 -5.21 15.15 27.13
CA TYR A 125 -5.40 14.63 28.48
C TYR A 125 -5.53 13.10 28.50
N ASP A 126 -6.30 12.53 27.57
CA ASP A 126 -6.42 11.09 27.36
C ASP A 126 -5.04 10.48 27.10
N GLU A 127 -4.27 11.05 26.17
CA GLU A 127 -2.92 10.58 25.84
C GLU A 127 -1.90 10.72 26.99
N ALA A 128 -2.09 11.69 27.88
CA ALA A 128 -1.21 11.90 29.04
C ALA A 128 -1.49 10.91 30.19
N THR A 129 -2.70 10.38 30.28
CA THR A 129 -3.16 9.48 31.35
C THR A 129 -3.30 8.01 30.93
N ASP A 130 -3.14 7.75 29.64
CA ASP A 130 -3.14 6.44 28.98
C ASP A 130 -2.15 5.43 29.59
N GLU A 131 -2.35 4.14 29.32
CA GLU A 131 -1.49 3.06 29.81
C GLU A 131 -0.02 3.19 29.36
N PHE A 132 0.21 3.87 28.23
CA PHE A 132 1.54 4.15 27.69
C PHE A 132 2.22 5.39 28.30
N ALA A 133 1.56 6.14 29.18
CA ALA A 133 2.07 7.41 29.72
C ALA A 133 3.46 7.25 30.37
N SER A 134 3.69 6.17 31.12
CA SER A 134 4.99 5.87 31.73
C SER A 134 6.14 5.80 30.72
N TYR A 135 5.88 5.20 29.55
CA TYR A 135 6.83 5.13 28.46
C TYR A 135 7.05 6.50 27.81
N PHE A 136 5.99 7.26 27.49
CA PHE A 136 6.12 8.57 26.85
C PHE A 136 6.74 9.63 27.78
N ASN A 137 6.53 9.51 29.09
CA ASN A 137 7.20 10.30 30.12
C ASN A 137 8.66 9.88 30.37
N ARG A 138 9.19 8.92 29.59
CA ARG A 138 10.57 8.41 29.65
C ARG A 138 10.95 7.76 30.98
N GLN A 139 9.97 7.24 31.72
CA GLN A 139 10.20 6.57 33.00
C GLN A 139 10.59 5.10 32.79
N THR A 140 10.07 4.48 31.73
CA THR A 140 10.27 3.06 31.44
C THR A 140 11.00 2.86 30.11
N SER A 141 12.02 2.00 30.09
CA SER A 141 12.68 1.55 28.85
C SER A 141 11.94 0.35 28.26
N PRO A 142 11.64 0.33 26.94
CA PRO A 142 10.90 -0.77 26.36
C PRO A 142 11.75 -2.05 26.33
N LYS A 143 11.14 -3.15 26.73
CA LYS A 143 11.73 -4.49 26.74
C LYS A 143 10.71 -5.46 26.17
N ILE A 144 11.00 -5.99 24.99
CA ILE A 144 10.01 -6.65 24.16
C ILE A 144 10.28 -8.15 24.12
N LEU A 145 9.24 -8.94 24.37
CA LEU A 145 9.27 -10.38 24.12
C LEU A 145 8.64 -10.69 22.77
N ILE A 146 9.42 -11.24 21.84
CA ILE A 146 8.91 -11.79 20.57
C ILE A 146 8.75 -13.30 20.72
N THR A 147 7.53 -13.77 20.56
CA THR A 147 7.17 -15.19 20.59
C THR A 147 6.41 -15.59 19.34
N THR A 148 6.29 -16.89 19.12
CA THR A 148 5.58 -17.48 17.98
C THR A 148 4.36 -18.28 18.44
N SER A 149 3.55 -18.75 17.49
CA SER A 149 2.68 -19.91 17.68
C SER A 149 3.46 -21.15 18.14
N ASP A 150 2.73 -22.19 18.56
CA ASP A 150 3.36 -23.46 18.89
C ASP A 150 4.03 -24.06 17.65
N ARG A 151 5.25 -24.60 17.83
CA ARG A 151 6.07 -25.25 16.79
C ARG A 151 6.14 -24.48 15.45
N PRO A 152 6.75 -23.27 15.42
CA PRO A 152 6.81 -22.45 14.21
C PRO A 152 7.69 -23.07 13.12
N HIS A 153 7.35 -22.81 11.87
CA HIS A 153 8.18 -23.17 10.73
C HIS A 153 9.30 -22.16 10.45
N GLY A 154 10.31 -22.61 9.70
CA GLY A 154 11.53 -21.83 9.44
C GLY A 154 11.31 -20.45 8.79
N ARG A 155 10.22 -20.24 8.05
CA ARG A 155 9.89 -18.91 7.50
C ARG A 155 9.53 -17.92 8.62
N THR A 156 8.72 -18.36 9.57
CA THR A 156 8.27 -17.57 10.73
C THR A 156 9.40 -17.32 11.71
N VAL A 157 10.23 -18.33 11.96
CA VAL A 157 11.45 -18.20 12.76
C VAL A 157 12.37 -17.11 12.22
N ARG A 158 12.67 -17.14 10.91
CA ARG A 158 13.49 -16.10 10.25
C ARG A 158 12.85 -14.72 10.29
N LEU A 159 11.52 -14.64 10.29
CA LEU A 159 10.82 -13.36 10.46
C LEU A 159 11.02 -12.82 11.88
N CYS A 160 10.92 -13.67 12.91
CA CYS A 160 11.14 -13.27 14.31
C CYS A 160 12.56 -12.75 14.54
N GLU A 161 13.56 -13.47 14.01
CA GLU A 161 14.96 -13.05 14.06
C GLU A 161 15.15 -11.69 13.38
N GLN A 162 14.54 -11.49 12.19
CA GLN A 162 14.62 -10.21 11.48
C GLN A 162 13.91 -9.09 12.23
N LEU A 163 12.76 -9.36 12.85
CA LEU A 163 12.06 -8.38 13.69
C LEU A 163 12.88 -8.01 14.92
N SER A 164 13.60 -8.98 15.49
CA SER A 164 14.48 -8.72 16.62
C SER A 164 15.66 -7.82 16.25
N THR A 165 16.14 -7.89 15.01
CA THR A 165 17.13 -6.95 14.50
C THR A 165 16.58 -5.53 14.32
N VAL A 166 15.27 -5.38 14.05
CA VAL A 166 14.66 -4.07 13.81
C VAL A 166 14.22 -3.40 15.11
N ILE A 167 13.70 -4.16 16.05
CA ILE A 167 13.20 -3.67 17.34
C ILE A 167 14.33 -3.81 18.37
N PRO A 168 14.90 -2.70 18.88
CA PRO A 168 15.94 -2.75 19.91
C PRO A 168 15.40 -3.41 21.20
N ASN A 169 16.28 -3.96 22.03
CA ASN A 169 15.93 -4.59 23.32
C ASN A 169 14.85 -5.68 23.21
N SER A 170 14.79 -6.36 22.07
CA SER A 170 13.85 -7.45 21.83
C SER A 170 14.51 -8.80 22.07
N HIS A 171 13.77 -9.71 22.71
CA HIS A 171 14.21 -11.08 22.97
C HIS A 171 13.28 -12.05 22.28
N VAL A 172 13.83 -13.01 21.53
CA VAL A 172 13.04 -14.04 20.84
C VAL A 172 13.02 -15.31 21.68
N TYR A 173 11.84 -15.72 22.14
CA TYR A 173 11.63 -17.01 22.80
C TYR A 173 10.47 -17.78 22.18
N TYR A 174 10.69 -19.06 21.91
CA TYR A 174 9.68 -19.94 21.34
C TYR A 174 8.81 -20.56 22.43
N ARG A 175 7.47 -20.60 22.22
CA ARG A 175 6.51 -21.04 23.24
C ARG A 175 6.62 -22.50 23.67
N ARG A 176 7.10 -23.40 22.81
CA ARG A 176 7.24 -24.86 23.10
C ARG A 176 6.05 -25.46 23.87
N GLY A 177 4.81 -25.18 23.45
CA GLY A 177 3.59 -25.67 24.09
C GLY A 177 3.06 -24.87 25.30
N LEU A 178 3.71 -23.78 25.72
CA LEU A 178 3.19 -22.92 26.80
C LEU A 178 2.00 -22.07 26.32
N ALA A 179 0.98 -21.93 27.16
CA ALA A 179 -0.17 -21.05 26.90
C ALA A 179 0.18 -19.58 27.18
N LEU A 180 -0.39 -18.64 26.41
CA LEU A 180 -0.13 -17.20 26.60
C LEU A 180 -0.50 -16.71 28.00
N LYS A 181 -1.58 -17.25 28.59
CA LYS A 181 -1.98 -16.95 29.98
C LYS A 181 -0.92 -17.29 31.03
N LYS A 182 -0.01 -18.24 30.75
CA LYS A 182 1.12 -18.56 31.63
C LYS A 182 2.35 -17.70 31.34
N ILE A 183 2.50 -17.25 30.10
CA ILE A 183 3.63 -16.44 29.65
C ILE A 183 3.48 -14.99 30.15
N ILE A 184 2.28 -14.42 30.09
CA ILE A 184 2.03 -13.03 30.50
C ILE A 184 2.51 -12.75 31.94
N PRO A 185 2.14 -13.54 32.97
CA PRO A 185 2.67 -13.35 34.32
C PRO A 185 4.19 -13.48 34.43
N GLN A 186 4.80 -14.37 33.63
CA GLN A 186 6.27 -14.53 33.58
C GLN A 186 6.96 -13.35 32.90
N CYS A 187 6.28 -12.71 31.93
CA CYS A 187 6.75 -11.49 31.30
C CYS A 187 6.72 -10.34 32.30
N ILE A 188 5.60 -10.20 33.03
CA ILE A 188 5.42 -9.17 34.05
C ILE A 188 6.48 -9.33 35.15
N SER A 189 6.74 -10.54 35.64
CA SER A 189 7.77 -10.77 36.67
C SER A 189 9.21 -10.56 36.21
N ARG A 190 9.43 -10.41 34.90
CA ARG A 190 10.74 -10.14 34.28
C ARG A 190 10.82 -8.74 33.66
N ASP A 191 9.85 -7.89 33.99
CA ASP A 191 9.76 -6.49 33.57
C ASP A 191 9.74 -6.31 32.04
N PHE A 192 9.08 -7.22 31.31
CA PHE A 192 8.78 -7.00 29.90
C PHE A 192 7.63 -6.01 29.76
N THR A 193 7.81 -5.01 28.91
CA THR A 193 6.79 -3.99 28.60
C THR A 193 5.81 -4.46 27.54
N ASP A 194 6.27 -5.26 26.57
CA ASP A 194 5.46 -5.64 25.42
C ASP A 194 5.66 -7.10 25.02
N LEU A 195 4.57 -7.72 24.60
CA LEU A 195 4.54 -9.07 24.06
C LEU A 195 4.07 -9.04 22.61
N ILE A 196 4.94 -9.51 21.71
CA ILE A 196 4.62 -9.74 20.31
C ILE A 196 4.47 -11.25 20.10
N VAL A 197 3.33 -11.68 19.56
CA VAL A 197 3.08 -13.07 19.19
C VAL A 197 2.84 -13.15 17.69
N ILE A 198 3.70 -13.89 16.99
CA ILE A 198 3.54 -14.14 15.56
C ILE A 198 2.86 -15.48 15.35
N ASN A 199 1.69 -15.43 14.71
CA ASN A 199 0.95 -16.63 14.31
C ASN A 199 1.27 -17.02 12.87
N GLU A 200 1.32 -18.33 12.60
CA GLU A 200 1.48 -18.87 11.26
C GLU A 200 0.29 -19.72 10.84
N ASP A 201 0.03 -19.72 9.54
CA ASP A 201 -0.93 -20.60 8.89
C ASP A 201 -0.31 -21.14 7.60
N ARG A 202 -0.48 -22.44 7.34
CA ARG A 202 0.08 -23.13 6.16
C ARG A 202 1.55 -22.79 5.88
N LYS A 203 2.39 -22.80 6.94
CA LYS A 203 3.84 -22.48 6.90
C LYS A 203 4.17 -21.03 6.50
N THR A 204 3.19 -20.14 6.59
CA THR A 204 3.34 -18.71 6.28
C THR A 204 2.86 -17.84 7.45
N PRO A 205 3.60 -16.80 7.85
CA PRO A 205 3.15 -15.88 8.90
C PRO A 205 1.85 -15.16 8.48
N ASN A 206 0.81 -15.23 9.31
CA ASN A 206 -0.54 -14.74 8.99
C ASN A 206 -1.09 -13.78 10.07
N GLY A 207 -0.71 -13.93 11.33
CA GLY A 207 -1.22 -13.08 12.41
C GLY A 207 -0.08 -12.45 13.22
N LEU A 208 -0.35 -11.26 13.75
CA LEU A 208 0.50 -10.61 14.74
C LEU A 208 -0.41 -10.12 15.87
N ILE A 209 -0.11 -10.54 17.10
CA ILE A 209 -0.75 -10.02 18.31
C ILE A 209 0.30 -9.16 19.01
N LEU A 210 -0.06 -7.94 19.36
CA LEU A 210 0.74 -7.03 20.14
C LEU A 210 -0.04 -6.72 21.42
N SER A 211 0.55 -7.00 22.58
CA SER A 211 -0.05 -6.80 23.89
C SER A 211 0.91 -6.00 24.75
N HIS A 212 0.44 -4.86 25.27
CA HIS A 212 1.20 -4.06 26.20
C HIS A 212 0.97 -4.56 27.64
N LEU A 213 2.05 -4.72 28.40
CA LEU A 213 2.06 -5.27 29.75
C LEU A 213 2.40 -4.17 30.76
N PRO A 214 1.91 -4.24 32.02
CA PRO A 214 1.20 -5.37 32.63
C PRO A 214 -0.31 -5.42 32.36
N ASN A 215 -0.96 -4.28 32.12
CA ASN A 215 -2.42 -4.19 31.95
C ASN A 215 -2.82 -3.36 30.71
N GLY A 216 -1.92 -3.19 29.75
CA GLY A 216 -2.16 -2.38 28.56
C GLY A 216 -3.01 -3.11 27.51
N PRO A 217 -3.39 -2.42 26.42
CA PRO A 217 -4.29 -2.96 25.41
C PRO A 217 -3.62 -4.05 24.57
N THR A 218 -4.46 -4.88 23.94
CA THR A 218 -4.05 -5.96 23.04
C THR A 218 -4.64 -5.76 21.66
N ALA A 219 -3.78 -5.53 20.67
CA ALA A 219 -4.15 -5.42 19.28
C ALA A 219 -3.86 -6.71 18.53
N HIS A 220 -4.87 -7.20 17.82
CA HIS A 220 -4.74 -8.34 16.93
C HIS A 220 -4.75 -7.86 15.48
N PHE A 221 -3.68 -8.14 14.76
CA PHE A 221 -3.50 -7.81 13.37
C PHE A 221 -3.51 -9.06 12.49
N LYS A 222 -4.19 -8.95 11.36
CA LYS A 222 -3.94 -9.83 10.22
C LYS A 222 -2.69 -9.32 9.51
N MET A 223 -1.69 -10.18 9.40
CA MET A 223 -0.49 -9.94 8.63
C MET A 223 -0.65 -10.50 7.22
N SER A 224 -0.15 -9.77 6.23
CA SER A 224 -0.23 -10.13 4.82
C SER A 224 1.02 -9.68 4.08
N SER A 225 1.23 -10.23 2.88
CA SER A 225 2.33 -9.85 1.99
C SER A 225 3.73 -9.88 2.65
N VAL A 226 3.97 -10.85 3.53
CA VAL A 226 5.23 -11.01 4.25
C VAL A 226 6.36 -11.39 3.29
N ARG A 227 7.34 -10.51 3.14
CA ARG A 227 8.56 -10.70 2.37
C ARG A 227 9.75 -10.58 3.29
N LEU A 228 10.54 -11.65 3.38
CA LEU A 228 11.78 -11.67 4.13
C LEU A 228 12.85 -10.87 3.39
N ARG A 229 13.85 -10.38 4.13
CA ARG A 229 14.98 -9.62 3.57
C ARG A 229 15.64 -10.28 2.35
N LYS A 230 15.84 -11.60 2.38
CA LYS A 230 16.49 -12.37 1.28
C LYS A 230 15.69 -12.34 -0.03
N GLU A 231 14.38 -12.12 0.02
CA GLU A 231 13.49 -12.08 -1.14
C GLU A 231 13.44 -10.72 -1.83
N ILE A 232 14.00 -9.69 -1.18
CA ILE A 232 13.94 -8.31 -1.65
C ILE A 232 15.09 -8.04 -2.63
N LYS A 233 14.74 -7.52 -3.81
CA LYS A 233 15.70 -7.08 -4.83
C LYS A 233 16.34 -5.76 -4.42
N ARG A 234 17.64 -5.58 -4.75
CA ARG A 234 18.41 -4.35 -4.44
C ARG A 234 18.43 -4.00 -2.94
N ARG A 235 18.43 -5.02 -2.08
CA ARG A 235 18.54 -4.86 -0.62
C ARG A 235 19.88 -4.22 -0.23
N GLY A 236 19.87 -3.49 0.89
CA GLY A 236 21.09 -2.95 1.50
C GLY A 236 21.94 -4.02 2.18
N LYS A 237 23.07 -3.57 2.74
CA LYS A 237 23.89 -4.37 3.66
C LYS A 237 23.07 -4.76 4.89
N ASP A 238 23.62 -5.62 5.74
CA ASP A 238 22.95 -5.99 6.98
C ASP A 238 22.67 -4.74 7.85
N PRO A 239 21.56 -4.72 8.61
CA PRO A 239 21.31 -3.65 9.56
C PRO A 239 22.49 -3.49 10.52
N THR A 240 22.85 -2.24 10.78
CA THR A 240 23.75 -1.88 11.89
C THR A 240 23.00 -1.95 13.22
N GLU A 241 23.74 -2.04 14.32
CA GLU A 241 23.23 -2.11 15.70
C GLU A 241 22.60 -0.81 16.21
N HIS A 242 22.72 0.29 15.46
CA HIS A 242 22.14 1.59 15.81
C HIS A 242 20.62 1.54 15.97
N ILE A 243 20.12 2.29 16.96
CA ILE A 243 18.68 2.46 17.20
C ILE A 243 18.05 3.24 16.03
N PRO A 244 17.03 2.68 15.36
CA PRO A 244 16.41 3.33 14.21
C PRO A 244 15.44 4.44 14.62
N GLU A 245 15.23 5.38 13.70
CA GLU A 245 14.13 6.35 13.78
C GLU A 245 12.79 5.67 13.47
N ILE A 246 11.69 6.24 13.95
CA ILE A 246 10.34 5.73 13.69
C ILE A 246 9.56 6.79 12.93
N ILE A 247 8.83 6.37 11.90
CA ILE A 247 7.89 7.21 11.18
C ILE A 247 6.52 6.56 11.25
N LEU A 248 5.57 7.27 11.85
CA LEU A 248 4.14 6.92 11.88
C LEU A 248 3.39 7.88 10.94
N ASN A 249 2.87 7.38 9.83
CA ASN A 249 2.15 8.19 8.85
C ASN A 249 0.65 7.85 8.83
N ASN A 250 -0.20 8.88 8.82
CA ASN A 250 -1.66 8.79 8.65
C ASN A 250 -2.39 8.01 9.77
N PHE A 251 -1.94 8.16 11.00
CA PHE A 251 -2.64 7.68 12.20
C PHE A 251 -3.43 8.84 12.83
N THR A 252 -4.43 9.36 12.10
CA THR A 252 -5.10 10.63 12.46
C THR A 252 -6.39 10.46 13.26
N THR A 253 -7.01 9.27 13.26
CA THR A 253 -8.23 9.03 14.03
C THR A 253 -7.90 8.70 15.49
N ARG A 254 -8.84 8.84 16.43
CA ARG A 254 -8.64 8.44 17.85
C ARG A 254 -8.09 7.00 17.98
N LEU A 255 -8.72 6.04 17.30
CA LEU A 255 -8.22 4.65 17.20
C LEU A 255 -6.81 4.56 16.57
N GLY A 256 -6.55 5.40 15.57
CA GLY A 256 -5.25 5.51 14.92
C GLY A 256 -4.16 5.99 15.87
N HIS A 257 -4.45 7.00 16.70
CA HIS A 257 -3.55 7.49 17.74
C HIS A 257 -3.22 6.39 18.75
N SER A 258 -4.22 5.66 19.28
CA SER A 258 -3.98 4.55 20.22
C SER A 258 -3.08 3.46 19.62
N VAL A 259 -3.36 3.04 18.38
CA VAL A 259 -2.53 2.05 17.67
C VAL A 259 -1.14 2.61 17.34
N GLY A 260 -1.04 3.89 16.99
CA GLY A 260 0.21 4.59 16.72
C GLY A 260 1.10 4.65 17.96
N ARG A 261 0.53 5.01 19.11
CA ARG A 261 1.19 5.03 20.41
C ARG A 261 1.71 3.66 20.80
N MET A 262 0.89 2.62 20.61
CA MET A 262 1.30 1.24 20.84
C MET A 262 2.49 0.83 19.93
N PHE A 263 2.54 1.22 18.66
CA PHE A 263 3.73 0.98 17.83
C PHE A 263 4.95 1.82 18.23
N ALA A 264 4.75 3.08 18.65
CA ALA A 264 5.83 3.94 19.14
C ALA A 264 6.47 3.39 20.42
N SER A 265 5.67 2.77 21.29
CA SER A 265 6.13 2.17 22.56
C SER A 265 7.13 1.03 22.39
N LEU A 266 7.18 0.40 21.21
CA LEU A 266 8.09 -0.71 20.92
C LEU A 266 9.56 -0.31 20.76
N PHE A 267 9.87 0.97 20.61
CA PHE A 267 11.20 1.44 20.26
C PHE A 267 11.69 2.42 21.31
N PRO A 268 13.00 2.55 21.57
CA PRO A 268 13.50 3.59 22.47
C PRO A 268 13.33 5.00 21.90
N HIS A 269 13.12 5.99 22.78
CA HIS A 269 12.98 7.42 22.42
C HIS A 269 14.24 8.08 21.85
N ASN A 270 15.41 7.43 21.95
CA ASN A 270 16.70 8.01 21.58
C ASN A 270 17.20 7.40 20.26
N PRO A 271 16.73 7.88 19.09
CA PRO A 271 17.20 7.39 17.80
C PRO A 271 18.64 7.80 17.53
N GLN A 272 19.40 6.92 16.90
CA GLN A 272 20.79 7.16 16.53
C GLN A 272 20.91 7.51 15.04
N PHE A 273 20.95 8.81 14.74
CA PHE A 273 21.01 9.35 13.36
C PHE A 273 22.26 8.91 12.57
N ILE A 274 23.33 8.49 13.26
CA ILE A 274 24.56 7.97 12.64
C ILE A 274 24.25 6.73 11.79
N GLY A 275 23.34 5.86 12.24
CA GLY A 275 22.94 4.66 11.51
C GLY A 275 22.14 4.95 10.25
N ARG A 276 21.45 6.11 10.20
CA ARG A 276 20.52 6.52 9.14
C ARG A 276 19.46 5.46 8.84
N GLN A 277 18.99 4.79 9.90
CA GLN A 277 17.99 3.73 9.81
C GLN A 277 16.62 4.24 10.24
N VAL A 278 15.58 3.75 9.58
CA VAL A 278 14.21 4.16 9.87
C VAL A 278 13.24 2.99 9.72
N ALA A 279 12.40 2.81 10.74
CA ALA A 279 11.22 1.96 10.73
C ALA A 279 9.99 2.81 10.41
N THR A 280 9.32 2.49 9.30
CA THR A 280 8.16 3.24 8.84
C THR A 280 6.90 2.38 8.97
N PHE A 281 5.90 2.90 9.68
CA PHE A 281 4.53 2.42 9.67
C PHE A 281 3.70 3.43 8.89
N HIS A 282 3.28 3.05 7.69
CA HIS A 282 2.46 3.91 6.84
C HIS A 282 1.05 3.36 6.77
N ASN A 283 0.08 4.10 7.31
CA ASN A 283 -1.32 3.74 7.21
C ASN A 283 -1.92 4.26 5.90
N GLN A 284 -2.49 3.36 5.11
CA GLN A 284 -3.23 3.69 3.89
C GLN A 284 -4.45 2.76 3.77
N ARG A 285 -5.65 3.34 3.85
CA ARG A 285 -6.94 2.60 3.77
C ARG A 285 -7.01 1.44 4.77
N ASP A 286 -6.62 1.70 6.01
CA ASP A 286 -6.56 0.75 7.13
C ASP A 286 -5.58 -0.42 6.93
N TYR A 287 -4.71 -0.32 5.92
CA TYR A 287 -3.54 -1.17 5.78
C TYR A 287 -2.33 -0.41 6.29
N ILE A 288 -1.69 -0.99 7.30
CA ILE A 288 -0.45 -0.47 7.86
C ILE A 288 0.71 -1.18 7.16
N PHE A 289 1.42 -0.44 6.34
CA PHE A 289 2.60 -0.91 5.63
C PHE A 289 3.81 -0.72 6.52
N PHE A 290 4.37 -1.83 7.00
CA PHE A 290 5.64 -1.80 7.72
C PHE A 290 6.80 -1.90 6.72
N ARG A 291 7.77 -1.01 6.87
CA ARG A 291 9.01 -1.05 6.09
C ARG A 291 10.19 -0.61 6.95
N PHE A 292 11.33 -1.25 6.72
CA PHE A 292 12.58 -0.89 7.38
C PHE A 292 13.64 -0.50 6.36
N HIS A 293 14.12 0.73 6.45
CA HIS A 293 14.95 1.35 5.44
C HIS A 293 16.18 2.03 6.02
N ARG A 294 17.19 2.19 5.17
CA ARG A 294 18.27 3.14 5.33
C ARG A 294 18.04 4.31 4.39
N TYR A 295 18.21 5.53 4.88
CA TYR A 295 18.18 6.71 4.02
C TYR A 295 19.60 7.20 3.68
N ILE A 296 19.74 7.72 2.47
CA ILE A 296 20.98 8.26 1.92
C ILE A 296 20.67 9.64 1.33
N PHE A 297 21.24 10.69 1.89
CA PHE A 297 21.14 12.03 1.32
C PHE A 297 21.87 12.05 -0.03
N LYS A 298 21.12 12.29 -1.10
CA LYS A 298 21.69 12.51 -2.45
C LYS A 298 21.91 14.00 -2.68
N SER A 299 20.99 14.81 -2.19
CA SER A 299 21.08 16.27 -2.12
C SER A 299 20.29 16.77 -0.91
N GLU A 300 20.38 18.07 -0.63
CA GLU A 300 19.64 18.72 0.47
C GLU A 300 18.12 18.49 0.40
N LYS A 301 17.56 18.41 -0.81
CA LYS A 301 16.11 18.21 -1.05
C LYS A 301 15.71 16.77 -1.38
N LYS A 302 16.67 15.88 -1.65
CA LYS A 302 16.38 14.52 -2.16
C LYS A 302 17.09 13.45 -1.37
N VAL A 303 16.29 12.52 -0.88
CA VAL A 303 16.73 11.36 -0.14
C VAL A 303 16.53 10.10 -0.96
N GLY A 304 17.58 9.29 -1.09
CA GLY A 304 17.50 7.91 -1.58
C GLY A 304 17.17 6.95 -0.45
N ILE A 305 16.35 5.94 -0.73
CA ILE A 305 15.93 4.96 0.25
C ILE A 305 16.42 3.58 -0.18
N GLN A 306 16.98 2.82 0.76
CA GLN A 306 17.41 1.45 0.54
C GLN A 306 16.80 0.54 1.61
N GLU A 307 16.27 -0.60 1.23
CA GLU A 307 15.60 -1.47 2.20
C GLU A 307 16.57 -2.37 2.94
N LEU A 308 16.37 -2.47 4.26
CA LEU A 308 17.21 -3.25 5.16
C LEU A 308 16.48 -4.48 5.70
N GLY A 309 15.19 -4.38 6.00
CA GLY A 309 14.45 -5.38 6.77
C GLY A 309 13.31 -6.05 6.00
N PRO A 310 12.47 -6.84 6.69
CA PRO A 310 11.32 -7.48 6.10
C PRO A 310 10.25 -6.45 5.70
N ARG A 311 9.41 -6.81 4.71
CA ARG A 311 8.19 -6.09 4.38
C ARG A 311 7.00 -6.92 4.79
N PHE A 312 6.00 -6.28 5.38
CA PHE A 312 4.70 -6.89 5.56
C PHE A 312 3.64 -5.80 5.63
N THR A 313 2.39 -6.22 5.53
CA THR A 313 1.22 -5.37 5.73
C THR A 313 0.42 -5.90 6.90
N LEU A 314 0.02 -5.01 7.78
CA LEU A 314 -0.86 -5.31 8.89
C LEU A 314 -2.23 -4.70 8.61
N LYS A 315 -3.28 -5.42 9.03
CA LYS A 315 -4.65 -4.91 9.07
C LYS A 315 -5.20 -5.23 10.45
N LEU A 316 -5.65 -4.19 11.17
CA LEU A 316 -6.25 -4.38 12.49
C LEU A 316 -7.51 -5.25 12.36
N ARG A 317 -7.60 -6.29 13.20
CA ARG A 317 -8.75 -7.20 13.30
C ARG A 317 -9.56 -6.91 14.54
N SER A 318 -8.89 -6.68 15.66
CA SER A 318 -9.54 -6.29 16.91
C SER A 318 -8.56 -5.53 17.79
N LEU A 319 -9.10 -4.63 18.60
CA LEU A 319 -8.42 -3.95 19.69
C LEU A 319 -9.19 -4.29 20.98
N GLN A 320 -8.47 -4.85 21.94
CA GLN A 320 -9.00 -5.29 23.22
C GLN A 320 -8.40 -4.42 24.33
N LYS A 321 -9.21 -4.04 25.31
CA LYS A 321 -8.73 -3.41 26.55
C LYS A 321 -8.11 -4.47 27.46
N GLY A 322 -6.94 -4.18 27.98
CA GLY A 322 -6.16 -5.11 28.81
C GLY A 322 -5.44 -6.21 28.03
N THR A 323 -4.81 -7.11 28.80
CA THR A 323 -3.98 -8.19 28.26
C THR A 323 -4.81 -9.23 27.49
N PHE A 324 -4.11 -10.07 26.73
CA PHE A 324 -4.73 -11.07 25.86
C PHE A 324 -5.72 -11.99 26.61
N ASP A 325 -7.02 -11.81 26.36
CA ASP A 325 -8.06 -12.74 26.81
C ASP A 325 -9.12 -12.98 25.72
N SER A 326 -9.16 -14.22 25.25
CA SER A 326 -10.07 -14.59 24.16
C SER A 326 -11.52 -14.82 24.61
N LYS A 327 -11.77 -15.05 25.91
CA LYS A 327 -13.11 -15.44 26.40
C LYS A 327 -13.90 -14.29 26.98
N TYR A 328 -13.29 -13.50 27.87
CA TYR A 328 -13.96 -12.43 28.60
C TYR A 328 -13.32 -11.07 28.35
N GLY A 329 -12.46 -10.97 27.33
CA GLY A 329 -11.82 -9.73 26.95
C GLY A 329 -12.81 -8.70 26.44
N GLU A 330 -12.69 -7.47 26.95
CA GLU A 330 -13.47 -6.33 26.49
C GLU A 330 -12.87 -5.78 25.19
N TYR A 331 -13.64 -5.81 24.10
CA TYR A 331 -13.19 -5.31 22.81
C TYR A 331 -13.64 -3.87 22.60
N GLU A 332 -12.68 -2.96 22.49
CA GLU A 332 -12.93 -1.57 22.11
C GLU A 332 -13.34 -1.47 20.63
N TRP A 333 -12.66 -2.24 19.78
CA TRP A 333 -12.93 -2.25 18.35
C TRP A 333 -12.77 -3.63 17.74
N VAL A 334 -13.68 -4.00 16.84
CA VAL A 334 -13.60 -5.25 16.06
C VAL A 334 -13.92 -4.98 14.60
N HIS A 335 -13.08 -5.51 13.71
CA HIS A 335 -13.30 -5.44 12.28
C HIS A 335 -14.50 -6.29 11.88
N LYS A 336 -15.63 -5.63 11.61
CA LYS A 336 -16.81 -6.26 11.04
C LYS A 336 -16.55 -6.58 9.58
N VAL A 337 -16.45 -7.87 9.23
CA VAL A 337 -16.49 -8.28 7.83
C VAL A 337 -17.92 -8.10 7.36
N CYS A 338 -18.21 -6.94 6.77
CA CYS A 338 -19.54 -6.58 6.33
C CYS A 338 -19.99 -7.53 5.21
N ALA A 339 -20.85 -8.50 5.52
CA ALA A 339 -21.52 -9.36 4.54
C ALA A 339 -22.49 -8.57 3.61
N TYR A 340 -22.64 -7.26 3.85
CA TYR A 340 -23.57 -6.38 3.15
C TYR A 340 -23.11 -5.92 1.75
N SER A 341 -21.87 -6.21 1.33
CA SER A 341 -21.44 -5.93 -0.06
C SER A 341 -21.92 -6.97 -1.08
N LEU A 342 -22.28 -8.18 -0.65
CA LEU A 342 -22.84 -9.20 -1.54
C LEU A 342 -24.36 -9.06 -1.71
N LYS A 343 -25.07 -8.61 -0.67
CA LYS A 343 -26.50 -8.31 -0.77
C LYS A 343 -26.77 -7.12 -1.68
N SER A 344 -26.05 -6.01 -1.55
CA SER A 344 -26.26 -4.84 -2.42
C SER A 344 -25.95 -5.09 -3.89
N HIS A 345 -25.08 -6.05 -4.22
CA HIS A 345 -24.84 -6.44 -5.62
C HIS A 345 -25.92 -7.38 -6.15
N LEU A 346 -26.39 -8.34 -5.35
CA LEU A 346 -27.47 -9.26 -5.74
C LEU A 346 -28.84 -8.58 -5.78
N GLU A 347 -29.12 -7.65 -4.87
CA GLU A 347 -30.38 -6.91 -4.78
C GLU A 347 -30.52 -5.92 -5.95
N ASN A 348 -29.42 -5.29 -6.39
CA ASN A 348 -29.39 -4.50 -7.62
C ASN A 348 -29.48 -5.37 -8.90
N LEU A 349 -29.05 -6.63 -8.86
CA LEU A 349 -29.22 -7.59 -9.96
C LEU A 349 -30.65 -8.16 -10.03
N TYR A 350 -31.33 -8.30 -8.89
CA TYR A 350 -32.70 -8.84 -8.81
C TYR A 350 -33.80 -7.78 -8.98
N TYR A 351 -33.61 -6.55 -8.51
CA TYR A 351 -34.62 -5.48 -8.66
C TYR A 351 -34.56 -4.72 -10.00
N GLY A 352 -33.54 -4.97 -10.82
CA GLY A 352 -33.40 -4.36 -12.16
C GLY A 352 -34.13 -5.09 -13.29
N LYS A 353 -34.73 -6.27 -13.04
CA LYS A 353 -35.49 -7.04 -14.02
C LYS A 353 -36.68 -7.73 -13.35
N ASN A 354 -37.88 -7.23 -13.65
CA ASN A 354 -39.21 -7.84 -13.47
C ASN A 354 -40.15 -7.02 -12.59
N LYS A 355 -40.65 -5.90 -13.15
CA LYS A 355 -42.06 -5.54 -12.94
C LYS A 355 -42.88 -6.49 -13.80
N THR A 356 -43.22 -7.67 -13.26
CA THR A 356 -44.34 -8.57 -13.61
C THR A 356 -43.97 -9.99 -13.25
N THR A 357 -44.21 -10.37 -11.99
CA THR A 357 -44.72 -11.70 -11.58
C THR A 357 -44.73 -11.77 -10.05
N HIS A 358 -45.94 -11.81 -9.49
CA HIS A 358 -46.13 -12.23 -8.10
C HIS A 358 -45.80 -13.72 -7.99
N PHE A 359 -44.82 -14.07 -7.16
CA PHE A 359 -44.66 -15.43 -6.66
C PHE A 359 -44.47 -15.37 -5.15
N ASN A 360 -45.50 -15.77 -4.42
CA ASN A 360 -45.45 -16.05 -2.99
C ASN A 360 -44.56 -17.28 -2.78
N LEU A 361 -43.52 -17.14 -1.96
CA LEU A 361 -42.78 -18.29 -1.44
C LEU A 361 -42.69 -18.17 0.08
N TRP A 362 -43.67 -18.78 0.73
CA TRP A 362 -43.56 -19.25 2.11
C TRP A 362 -42.59 -20.43 2.13
N VAL A 363 -41.53 -20.37 2.92
CA VAL A 363 -40.84 -21.57 3.42
C VAL A 363 -40.42 -21.33 4.86
N LEU A 364 -40.96 -22.20 5.72
CA LEU A 364 -40.68 -22.37 7.14
C LEU A 364 -39.23 -22.78 7.40
N ILE A 365 -38.73 -22.36 8.57
CA ILE A 365 -37.49 -22.83 9.20
C ILE A 365 -37.90 -23.72 10.38
N PRO A 366 -37.30 -24.90 10.60
CA PRO A 366 -37.16 -25.47 11.94
C PRO A 366 -35.97 -24.87 12.69
#